data_AF-A0ABD3SLL9-F1
#
_entry.id   AF-A0ABD3SLL9-F1
#
_cell.length_a   1.000
_cell.length_b   1.000
_cell.length_c   1.000
_cell.angle_alpha   90.00
_cell.angle_beta   90.00
_cell.angle_gamma   90.00
#
_symmetry.space_group_name_H-M   'P 1'
#
loop_
_entity.id
_entity.type
_entity.pdbx_description
1 polymer ?
#
loop_
_entity_poly.entity_id
_entity_poly.type
_entity_poly.pdbx_seq_one_letter_code
_entity_poly.pdbx_strand_id
1 'polypeptide(L)'
;MKAGRVNAVIVGADRVAANGDTANKIGTYSLALLAMHHGIPFYVAAPLTSVDLSISSGQEIVIEERSAKELLNSRGGMGEQVAASGISVWNPAFDVTPATVISGIVTEKGVVIKDGFDSFDIKSFVQRASQS
;
A
#
# COMPACT_ATOMS: atom_id res chain seq x y z
N MET A 1 0.54 17.77 -4.83
CA MET A 1 1.93 17.47 -5.23
C MET A 1 2.47 18.53 -6.17
N LYS A 2 2.00 18.63 -7.43
CA LYS A 2 2.47 19.64 -8.42
C LYS A 2 2.54 21.09 -7.93
N ALA A 3 1.59 21.54 -7.11
CA ALA A 3 1.59 22.89 -6.54
C ALA A 3 2.65 23.13 -5.44
N GLY A 4 3.50 22.14 -5.12
CA GLY A 4 4.57 22.27 -4.12
C GLY A 4 4.12 22.31 -2.66
N ARG A 5 2.84 22.09 -2.37
CA ARG A 5 2.25 22.20 -1.02
C ARG A 5 2.22 20.88 -0.23
N VAL A 6 2.74 19.80 -0.79
CA VAL A 6 2.76 18.47 -0.16
C VAL A 6 4.20 18.10 0.10
N ASN A 7 4.53 17.83 1.37
CA ASN A 7 5.90 17.54 1.80
C ASN A 7 6.17 16.05 2.05
N ALA A 8 5.13 15.27 2.29
CA ALA A 8 5.20 13.82 2.45
C ALA A 8 3.84 13.19 2.14
N VAL A 9 3.84 11.91 1.81
CA VAL A 9 2.64 11.07 1.78
C VAL A 9 2.78 9.99 2.83
N ILE A 10 1.72 9.74 3.58
CA ILE A 10 1.65 8.67 4.58
C ILE A 10 0.35 7.91 4.33
N VAL A 11 0.44 6.60 4.18
CA VAL A 11 -0.71 5.70 4.00
C VAL A 11 -0.69 4.58 5.04
N GLY A 12 -1.81 3.89 5.21
CA GLY A 12 -1.87 2.63 5.96
C GLY A 12 -1.30 1.45 5.16
N ALA A 13 -1.42 0.26 5.73
CA ALA A 13 -1.24 -1.00 5.01
C ALA A 13 -2.22 -2.05 5.50
N ASP A 14 -2.72 -2.85 4.57
CA ASP A 14 -3.42 -4.10 4.87
C ASP A 14 -2.42 -5.23 5.09
N ARG A 15 -1.35 -5.28 4.27
CA ARG A 15 -0.26 -6.25 4.40
C ARG A 15 1.05 -5.70 3.86
N VAL A 16 2.15 -5.97 4.55
CA VAL A 16 3.52 -5.66 4.11
C VAL A 16 4.29 -6.97 3.97
N ALA A 17 4.79 -7.28 2.77
CA ALA A 17 5.62 -8.46 2.51
C ALA A 17 7.04 -8.30 3.08
N ALA A 18 7.81 -9.39 3.15
CA ALA A 18 9.16 -9.39 3.73
C ALA A 18 10.14 -8.44 3.01
N ASN A 19 9.97 -8.18 1.72
CA ASN A 19 10.77 -7.22 0.95
C ASN A 19 10.29 -5.76 1.08
N GLY A 20 9.16 -5.51 1.75
CA GLY A 20 8.55 -4.20 1.91
C GLY A 20 7.48 -3.84 0.90
N ASP A 21 7.19 -4.70 -0.09
CA ASP A 21 6.04 -4.51 -0.96
C ASP A 21 4.77 -4.47 -0.12
N THR A 22 3.95 -3.45 -0.35
CA THR A 22 2.82 -3.14 0.53
C THR A 22 1.52 -3.23 -0.24
N ALA A 23 0.65 -4.14 0.18
CA ALA A 23 -0.75 -4.13 -0.24
C ALA A 23 -1.56 -3.17 0.63
N ASN A 24 -2.28 -2.27 -0.03
CA ASN A 24 -3.19 -1.31 0.60
C ASN A 24 -4.36 -1.00 -0.34
N LYS A 25 -5.33 -0.23 0.14
CA LYS A 25 -6.51 0.19 -0.64
C LYS A 25 -6.15 0.63 -2.07
N ILE A 26 -6.95 0.19 -3.04
CA ILE A 26 -6.78 0.54 -4.46
C ILE A 26 -6.58 2.05 -4.66
N GLY A 27 -5.60 2.43 -5.46
CA GLY A 27 -5.14 3.81 -5.67
C GLY A 27 -3.84 4.15 -4.92
N THR A 28 -3.39 3.32 -3.98
CA THR A 28 -2.17 3.57 -3.20
C THR A 28 -0.93 3.54 -4.10
N TYR A 29 -0.83 2.55 -4.98
CA TYR A 29 0.27 2.46 -5.94
C TYR A 29 0.33 3.69 -6.86
N SER A 30 -0.83 4.13 -7.36
CA SER A 30 -0.91 5.35 -8.18
C SER A 30 -0.44 6.59 -7.41
N LEU A 31 -0.83 6.72 -6.15
CA LEU A 31 -0.40 7.82 -5.28
C LEU A 31 1.12 7.77 -5.03
N ALA A 32 1.70 6.58 -4.84
CA ALA A 32 3.14 6.40 -4.67
C ALA A 32 3.93 6.81 -5.92
N LEU A 33 3.46 6.44 -7.11
CA LEU A 33 4.08 6.88 -8.37
C LEU A 33 4.04 8.40 -8.55
N LEU A 34 2.92 9.04 -8.18
CA LEU A 34 2.81 10.50 -8.22
C LEU A 34 3.76 11.16 -7.20
N ALA A 35 3.87 10.60 -5.99
CA ALA A 35 4.81 11.09 -4.98
C ALA A 35 6.25 11.01 -5.48
N MET A 36 6.66 9.85 -6.00
CA MET A 36 7.97 9.62 -6.60
C MET A 36 8.25 10.61 -7.74
N HIS A 37 7.33 10.77 -8.68
CA HIS A 37 7.48 11.70 -9.81
C HIS A 37 7.71 13.16 -9.35
N HIS A 38 7.11 13.54 -8.22
CA HIS A 38 7.25 14.87 -7.65
C HIS A 38 8.36 15.00 -6.60
N GLY A 39 9.17 13.96 -6.38
CA GLY A 39 10.26 13.96 -5.38
C GLY A 39 9.77 14.08 -3.94
N ILE A 40 8.55 13.60 -3.66
CA ILE A 40 7.93 13.64 -2.33
C ILE A 40 8.11 12.28 -1.67
N PRO A 41 8.63 12.21 -0.42
CA PRO A 41 8.79 10.95 0.29
C PRO A 41 7.43 10.29 0.58
N PHE A 42 7.39 8.97 0.41
CA PHE A 42 6.18 8.16 0.58
C PHE A 42 6.41 7.15 1.70
N TYR A 43 5.59 7.22 2.75
CA TYR A 43 5.70 6.36 3.91
C TYR A 43 4.48 5.45 4.03
N VAL A 44 4.76 4.22 4.46
CA VAL A 44 3.73 3.27 4.90
C VAL A 44 3.74 3.25 6.42
N ALA A 45 2.59 3.42 7.05
CA ALA A 45 2.41 3.28 8.50
C ALA A 45 1.59 2.02 8.78
N ALA A 46 2.22 1.03 9.42
CA ALA A 46 1.62 -0.27 9.67
C ALA A 46 2.16 -0.86 10.98
N PRO A 47 1.30 -1.48 11.81
CA PRO A 47 1.78 -2.21 12.97
C PRO A 47 2.60 -3.44 12.54
N LEU A 48 3.47 -3.95 13.41
CA LEU A 48 4.21 -5.20 13.11
C LEU A 48 3.31 -6.39 12.80
N THR A 49 2.08 -6.40 13.31
CA THR A 49 1.08 -7.43 13.01
C THR A 49 0.60 -7.44 11.55
N SER A 50 0.80 -6.33 10.82
CA SER A 50 0.52 -6.24 9.37
C SER A 50 1.72 -6.66 8.51
N VAL A 51 2.88 -6.91 9.11
CA VAL A 51 4.08 -7.40 8.42
C VAL A 51 4.02 -8.92 8.34
N ASP A 52 3.95 -9.44 7.11
CA ASP A 52 3.89 -10.87 6.83
C ASP A 52 5.25 -11.34 6.30
N LEU A 53 6.10 -11.82 7.23
CA LEU A 53 7.43 -12.36 6.89
C LEU A 53 7.38 -13.71 6.16
N SER A 54 6.20 -14.33 6.03
CA SER A 54 6.06 -15.60 5.30
C SER A 54 5.97 -15.39 3.79
N ILE A 55 5.64 -14.17 3.35
CA ILE A 55 5.51 -13.79 1.95
C ILE A 55 6.75 -13.02 1.51
N SER A 56 7.40 -13.46 0.43
CA SER A 56 8.66 -12.88 -0.01
C SER A 56 8.49 -11.54 -0.73
N SER A 57 7.40 -11.38 -1.49
CA SER A 57 7.14 -10.17 -2.28
C SER A 57 5.64 -9.95 -2.52
N GLY A 58 5.30 -8.78 -3.06
CA GLY A 58 3.93 -8.43 -3.40
C GLY A 58 3.31 -9.33 -4.49
N GLN A 59 4.10 -10.11 -5.23
CA GLN A 59 3.59 -11.04 -6.25
C GLN A 59 2.80 -12.21 -5.66
N GLU A 60 3.05 -12.57 -4.41
CA GLU A 60 2.34 -13.64 -3.71
C GLU A 60 1.04 -13.15 -3.03
N ILE A 61 0.78 -11.84 -3.04
CA ILE A 61 -0.42 -11.26 -2.45
C ILE A 61 -1.58 -11.42 -3.44
N VAL A 62 -2.55 -12.26 -3.08
CA VAL A 62 -3.80 -12.40 -3.83
C VAL A 62 -4.68 -11.17 -3.57
N ILE A 63 -5.00 -10.45 -4.64
CA ILE A 63 -5.85 -9.26 -4.57
C ILE A 63 -7.32 -9.66 -4.56
N GLU A 64 -8.05 -9.22 -3.53
CA GLU A 64 -9.49 -9.37 -3.44
C GLU A 64 -10.17 -8.56 -4.55
N GLU A 65 -11.02 -9.21 -5.35
CA GLU A 65 -11.96 -8.53 -6.23
C GLU A 65 -13.35 -8.49 -5.59
N ARG A 66 -13.93 -7.28 -5.53
CA ARG A 66 -15.23 -7.03 -4.87
C ARG A 66 -16.36 -6.94 -5.89
N SER A 67 -17.59 -6.96 -5.38
CA SER A 67 -18.78 -6.89 -6.22
C SER A 67 -18.76 -5.68 -7.15
N ALA A 68 -19.07 -5.90 -8.44
CA ALA A 68 -19.23 -4.82 -9.42
C ALA A 68 -20.28 -3.77 -8.99
N LYS A 69 -21.26 -4.16 -8.16
CA LYS A 69 -22.29 -3.24 -7.65
C LYS A 69 -21.69 -2.06 -6.89
N GLU A 70 -20.55 -2.23 -6.22
CA GLU A 70 -19.90 -1.13 -5.48
C GLU A 70 -19.50 0.04 -6.37
N LEU A 71 -19.25 -0.23 -7.66
CA LEU A 71 -18.90 0.79 -8.67
C LEU A 71 -20.08 1.14 -9.57
N LEU A 72 -20.97 0.20 -9.88
CA LEU A 72 -22.15 0.44 -10.74
C LEU A 72 -23.23 1.27 -10.04
N ASN A 73 -23.36 1.13 -8.72
CA ASN A 73 -24.39 1.76 -7.92
C ASN A 73 -23.80 2.74 -6.91
N SER A 74 -24.58 3.76 -6.57
CA SER A 74 -24.21 4.74 -5.54
C SER A 74 -24.13 4.12 -4.14
N ARG A 75 -23.46 4.85 -3.21
CA ARG A 75 -23.31 4.46 -1.78
C ARG A 75 -22.72 3.06 -1.59
N GLY A 76 -21.71 2.72 -2.40
CA GLY A 76 -21.01 1.44 -2.31
C GLY A 76 -21.90 0.24 -2.59
N GLY A 77 -22.78 0.32 -3.60
CA GLY A 77 -23.62 -0.81 -3.99
C GLY A 77 -25.04 -0.83 -3.42
N MET A 78 -25.36 0.04 -2.45
CA MET A 78 -26.66 0.05 -1.77
C MET A 78 -27.69 1.02 -2.37
N GLY A 79 -27.26 1.92 -3.25
CA GLY A 79 -28.12 2.92 -3.87
C GLY A 79 -28.51 2.58 -5.31
N GLU A 80 -29.09 3.57 -5.99
CA GLU A 80 -29.47 3.48 -7.41
C GLU A 80 -28.24 3.31 -8.31
N GLN A 81 -28.45 2.69 -9.47
CA GLN A 81 -27.43 2.54 -10.51
C GLN A 81 -27.06 3.92 -11.08
N VAL A 82 -25.77 4.21 -11.12
CA VAL A 82 -25.22 5.47 -11.65
C VAL A 82 -24.41 5.27 -12.93
N ALA A 83 -23.87 4.07 -13.13
CA ALA A 83 -23.14 3.71 -14.34
C ALA A 83 -24.08 3.27 -15.47
N ALA A 84 -23.64 3.41 -16.71
CA ALA A 84 -24.39 2.96 -17.88
C ALA A 84 -24.69 1.45 -17.82
N SER A 85 -25.90 1.06 -18.24
CA SER A 85 -26.32 -0.35 -18.21
C SER A 85 -25.53 -1.21 -19.18
N GLY A 86 -25.20 -2.44 -18.75
CA GLY A 86 -24.54 -3.46 -19.58
C GLY A 86 -23.01 -3.39 -19.63
N ILE A 87 -22.37 -2.45 -18.92
CA ILE A 87 -20.90 -2.39 -18.86
C ILE A 87 -20.32 -3.48 -17.96
N SER A 88 -19.13 -3.96 -18.31
CA SER A 88 -18.32 -4.81 -17.43
C SER A 88 -17.53 -3.96 -16.44
N VAL A 89 -17.13 -4.57 -15.32
CA VAL A 89 -16.40 -3.90 -14.24
C VAL A 89 -15.25 -4.78 -13.79
N TRP A 90 -14.11 -4.16 -13.54
CA TRP A 90 -12.99 -4.73 -12.81
C TRP A 90 -12.85 -3.94 -11.50
N ASN A 91 -13.01 -4.61 -10.35
CA ASN A 91 -13.08 -3.97 -9.03
C ASN A 91 -12.11 -4.61 -8.03
N PRO A 92 -10.79 -4.49 -8.24
CA PRO A 92 -9.80 -4.88 -7.24
C PRO A 92 -9.92 -3.95 -6.02
N ALA A 93 -10.03 -4.54 -4.83
CA ALA A 93 -10.17 -3.79 -3.57
C ALA A 93 -8.84 -3.18 -3.09
N PHE A 94 -7.71 -3.69 -3.59
CA PHE A 94 -6.36 -3.35 -3.18
C PHE A 94 -5.44 -3.26 -4.40
N ASP A 95 -4.32 -2.57 -4.24
CA ASP A 95 -3.16 -2.67 -5.11
C ASP A 95 -1.90 -2.91 -4.30
N VAL A 96 -0.82 -3.27 -4.99
CA VAL A 96 0.51 -3.46 -4.38
C VAL A 96 1.39 -2.28 -4.77
N THR A 97 1.92 -1.60 -3.76
CA THR A 97 2.95 -0.58 -3.91
C THR A 97 4.32 -1.22 -3.73
N PRO A 98 5.21 -1.21 -4.75
CA PRO A 98 6.53 -1.79 -4.65
C PRO A 98 7.41 -1.09 -3.61
N ALA A 99 8.26 -1.84 -2.93
CA ALA A 99 9.23 -1.31 -1.96
C ALA A 99 10.13 -0.20 -2.55
N THR A 100 10.42 -0.26 -3.85
CA THR A 100 11.28 0.71 -4.54
C THR A 100 10.77 2.14 -4.45
N VAL A 101 9.45 2.35 -4.38
CA VAL A 101 8.84 3.69 -4.29
C VAL A 101 8.45 4.10 -2.87
N ILE A 102 8.75 3.27 -1.87
CA ILE A 102 8.47 3.52 -0.45
C ILE A 102 9.74 4.05 0.21
N SER A 103 9.67 5.20 0.86
CA SER A 103 10.79 5.85 1.55
C SER A 103 11.04 5.29 2.95
N GLY A 104 10.02 4.74 3.61
CA GLY A 104 10.15 4.11 4.91
C GLY A 104 8.85 3.48 5.40
N ILE A 105 8.98 2.50 6.30
CA ILE A 105 7.85 1.79 6.91
C ILE A 105 7.84 2.11 8.40
N VAL A 106 6.83 2.84 8.84
CA VAL A 106 6.64 3.30 10.22
C VAL A 106 5.82 2.27 10.99
N THR A 107 6.35 1.81 12.11
CA THR A 107 5.73 0.83 13.01
C THR A 107 5.71 1.36 14.44
N GLU A 108 5.01 0.67 15.35
CA GLU A 108 5.03 0.99 16.78
C GLU A 108 6.40 0.77 17.45
N LYS A 109 7.32 0.04 16.78
CA LYS A 109 8.68 -0.25 17.24
C LYS A 109 9.74 0.65 16.57
N GLY A 110 9.32 1.61 15.76
CA GLY A 110 10.21 2.55 15.05
C GLY A 110 10.03 2.50 13.53
N VAL A 111 10.98 3.09 12.82
CA VAL A 111 10.92 3.21 11.35
C VAL A 111 11.93 2.28 10.70
N VAL A 112 11.47 1.44 9.78
CA VAL A 112 12.32 0.68 8.87
C VAL A 112 12.71 1.59 7.71
N ILE A 113 14.01 1.84 7.59
CA ILE A 113 14.61 2.61 6.49
C ILE A 113 15.36 1.67 5.55
N LYS A 114 15.50 2.09 4.30
CA LYS A 114 16.27 1.33 3.31
C LYS A 114 17.77 1.37 3.65
N ASP A 115 18.47 0.30 3.29
CA ASP A 115 19.91 0.18 3.39
C ASP A 115 20.63 0.91 2.23
N GLY A 116 21.95 0.77 2.17
CA GLY A 116 22.79 1.37 1.11
C GLY A 116 22.53 0.81 -0.29
N PHE A 117 21.68 -0.21 -0.43
CA PHE A 117 21.29 -0.85 -1.68
C PHE A 117 19.82 -0.58 -2.05
N ASP A 118 19.19 0.42 -1.43
CA ASP A 118 17.78 0.79 -1.63
C ASP A 118 16.79 -0.35 -1.30
N SER A 119 17.16 -1.22 -0.36
CA SER A 119 16.34 -2.38 0.07
C SER A 119 15.98 -2.33 1.55
N PHE A 120 14.85 -2.93 1.95
CA PHE A 120 14.46 -3.03 3.36
C PHE A 120 14.95 -4.35 3.98
N ASP A 121 15.60 -4.28 5.14
CA ASP A 121 15.86 -5.44 6.00
C ASP A 121 14.80 -5.53 7.11
N ILE A 122 13.57 -5.88 6.70
CA ILE A 122 12.42 -5.99 7.61
C ILE A 122 12.61 -7.14 8.59
N LYS A 123 13.18 -8.27 8.15
CA LYS A 123 13.38 -9.43 9.00
C LYS A 123 14.27 -9.11 10.20
N SER A 124 15.43 -8.49 9.98
CA SER A 124 16.30 -8.11 11.09
C SER A 124 15.69 -7.03 11.97
N PHE A 125 14.91 -6.10 11.39
CA PHE A 125 14.16 -5.10 12.17
C PHE A 125 13.17 -5.76 13.15
N VAL A 126 12.34 -6.69 12.66
CA VAL A 126 11.35 -7.41 13.47
C VAL A 126 12.01 -8.25 14.56
N GLN A 127 13.12 -8.91 14.25
CA GLN A 127 13.88 -9.70 15.23
C GLN A 127 14.43 -8.84 16.37
N ARG A 128 15.00 -7.67 16.07
CA ARG A 128 15.47 -6.72 17.09
C ARG A 128 14.31 -6.17 17.94
N ALA A 129 13.19 -5.85 17.30
CA ALA A 129 12.02 -5.28 17.96
C ALA A 129 11.29 -6.26 18.92
N SER A 130 11.47 -7.57 18.71
CA SER A 130 10.93 -8.63 19.55
C SER A 130 11.78 -8.92 20.80
N GLN A 131 13.01 -8.40 20.86
CA GLN A 131 13.94 -8.55 21.99
C GLN A 131 13.93 -7.33 22.94
N SER A 132 13.15 -6.30 22.61
CA SER A 132 13.00 -5.04 23.35
C SER A 132 11.59 -4.87 23.91
#